data_AF-A0A8C4DNK9-F1
#
_entry.id   AF-A0A8C4DNK9-F1
#
_cell.length_a   1.000
_cell.length_b   1.000
_cell.length_c   1.000
_cell.angle_alpha   90.00
_cell.angle_beta   90.00
_cell.angle_gamma   90.00
#
_symmetry.space_group_name_H-M   'P 1'
#
loop_
_entity.id
_entity.type
_entity.pdbx_description
1 polymer ?
#
loop_
_entity_poly.entity_id
_entity_poly.type
_entity_poly.pdbx_seq_one_letter_code
_entity_poly.pdbx_strand_id
1 'polypeptide(L)'
;SSKHPLRGRLHEYVFFRIRINTLSYRPRVQTDTAFSGYRDMGARHRARAHSIQIMKVQVIAANKCRRPAIKQFHDSKIKFPLPHRVLRRQHKPRFTTKRPNTFY
;
A
#
# COMPACT_ATOMS: atom_id res chain seq x y z
N SER A 1 -0.21 13.58 -17.14
CA SER A 1 -1.69 13.60 -17.21
C SER A 1 -2.23 12.23 -16.80
N SER A 2 -2.68 12.07 -15.55
CA SER A 2 -3.20 10.78 -15.04
C SER A 2 -4.62 10.57 -15.56
N LYS A 3 -4.76 9.77 -16.63
CA LYS A 3 -5.99 9.74 -17.43
C LYS A 3 -7.28 9.36 -16.68
N HIS A 4 -7.26 8.75 -15.49
CA HIS A 4 -8.49 8.45 -14.73
C HIS A 4 -8.27 8.39 -13.19
N PRO A 5 -8.50 9.49 -12.44
CA PRO A 5 -8.32 9.50 -10.97
C PRO A 5 -9.46 8.82 -10.19
N LEU A 6 -10.63 8.62 -10.79
CA LEU A 6 -11.84 8.11 -10.11
C LEU A 6 -12.18 6.64 -10.44
N ARG A 7 -11.45 6.01 -11.36
CA ARG A 7 -11.70 4.61 -11.71
C ARG A 7 -10.94 3.73 -10.73
N GLY A 8 -11.59 3.39 -9.62
CA GLY A 8 -11.15 2.34 -8.71
C GLY A 8 -11.13 0.97 -9.41
N ARG A 9 -10.22 0.77 -10.36
CA ARG A 9 -9.99 -0.55 -10.94
C ARG A 9 -9.22 -1.36 -9.90
N LEU A 10 -9.96 -2.16 -9.14
CA LEU A 10 -9.50 -3.11 -8.13
C LEU A 10 -8.47 -4.15 -8.63
N HIS A 11 -8.05 -4.08 -9.90
CA HIS A 11 -7.25 -5.11 -10.58
C HIS A 11 -6.06 -4.54 -11.37
N GLU A 12 -5.66 -3.29 -11.12
CA GLU A 12 -4.52 -2.68 -11.80
C GLU A 12 -3.31 -2.59 -10.86
N TYR A 13 -2.33 -3.46 -11.10
CA TYR A 13 -1.12 -3.57 -10.30
C TYR A 13 0.00 -2.84 -10.98
N VAL A 14 0.75 -2.03 -10.24
CA VAL A 14 1.82 -1.26 -10.87
C VAL A 14 3.17 -1.88 -10.54
N PHE A 15 3.93 -2.20 -11.57
CA PHE A 15 5.29 -2.73 -11.50
C PHE A 15 6.30 -1.59 -11.44
N PHE A 16 7.25 -1.70 -10.52
CA PHE A 16 8.38 -0.80 -10.39
C PHE A 16 9.67 -1.59 -10.53
N ARG A 17 10.47 -1.27 -11.55
CA ARG A 17 11.84 -1.79 -11.66
C ARG A 17 12.81 -0.72 -11.20
N ILE A 18 13.45 -0.99 -10.06
CA ILE A 18 14.58 -0.22 -9.52
C ILE A 18 15.84 -1.04 -9.81
N ARG A 19 16.99 -0.38 -9.99
CA ARG A 19 18.29 -1.00 -10.29
C ARG A 19 18.63 -2.19 -9.38
N ILE A 20 18.13 -2.17 -8.14
CA ILE A 20 18.38 -3.21 -7.13
C ILE A 20 17.21 -4.18 -6.90
N ASN A 21 15.96 -3.84 -7.23
CA ASN A 21 14.80 -4.70 -6.91
C ASN A 21 13.58 -4.45 -7.81
N THR A 22 12.77 -5.50 -8.02
CA THR A 22 11.46 -5.41 -8.66
C THR A 22 10.35 -5.36 -7.61
N LEU A 23 9.66 -4.23 -7.52
CA LEU A 23 8.59 -3.98 -6.57
C LEU A 23 7.23 -4.01 -7.28
N SER A 24 6.20 -4.43 -6.57
CA SER A 24 4.83 -4.40 -7.08
C SER A 24 3.93 -3.87 -5.98
N TYR A 25 2.97 -3.05 -6.34
CA TYR A 25 2.07 -2.38 -5.42
C TYR A 25 0.64 -2.38 -5.98
N ARG A 26 -0.35 -2.13 -5.11
CA ARG A 26 -1.76 -1.94 -5.47
C ARG A 26 -2.22 -0.52 -5.11
N PRO A 27 -1.87 0.49 -5.91
CA PRO A 27 -2.23 1.87 -5.65
C PRO A 27 -3.54 2.24 -6.33
N ARG A 28 -4.18 3.33 -5.88
CA ARG A 28 -5.31 3.93 -6.60
C ARG A 28 -4.83 4.82 -7.75
N VAL A 29 -3.73 5.55 -7.55
CA VAL A 29 -3.13 6.44 -8.55
C VAL A 29 -1.68 6.04 -8.83
N GLN A 30 -1.21 6.21 -10.07
CA GLN A 30 0.18 5.87 -10.44
C GLN A 30 1.23 6.60 -9.59
N THR A 31 0.98 7.85 -9.18
CA THR A 31 1.84 8.65 -8.28
C THR A 31 2.01 8.00 -6.92
N ASP A 32 0.95 7.40 -6.37
CA ASP A 32 0.99 6.71 -5.07
C ASP A 32 1.93 5.50 -5.11
N THR A 33 2.07 4.89 -6.29
CA THR A 33 3.02 3.80 -6.48
C THR A 33 4.45 4.23 -6.28
N ALA A 34 4.83 5.37 -6.88
CA ALA A 34 6.19 5.89 -6.76
C ALA A 34 6.49 6.25 -5.30
N PHE A 35 5.54 6.92 -4.65
CA PHE A 35 5.65 7.28 -3.24
C PHE A 35 5.78 6.05 -2.33
N SER A 36 4.95 5.02 -2.56
CA SER A 36 5.03 3.75 -1.84
C SER A 36 6.38 3.06 -2.09
N GLY A 37 6.87 3.08 -3.33
CA GLY A 37 8.19 2.58 -3.71
C GLY A 37 9.34 3.23 -2.94
N TYR A 38 9.35 4.57 -2.87
CA TYR A 38 10.37 5.29 -2.11
C TYR A 38 10.33 4.94 -0.62
N ARG A 39 9.14 4.89 0.00
CA ARG A 39 8.99 4.53 1.43
C ARG A 39 9.44 3.11 1.71
N ASP A 40 9.06 2.17 0.87
CA ASP A 40 9.36 0.75 1.03
C ASP A 40 10.85 0.45 0.90
N MET A 41 11.53 1.14 -0.03
CA MET A 41 12.98 1.08 -0.20
C MET A 41 13.74 1.70 0.96
N GLY A 42 13.27 2.83 1.49
CA GLY A 42 13.80 3.42 2.71
C GLY A 42 13.64 2.51 3.93
N ALA A 43 12.47 1.89 4.09
CA ALA A 43 12.17 1.03 5.24
C ALA A 43 12.96 -0.28 5.23
N ARG A 44 13.06 -0.96 4.10
CA ARG A 44 13.72 -2.28 4.02
C ARG A 44 15.23 -2.22 3.79
N HIS A 45 15.68 -1.20 3.07
CA HIS A 45 17.06 -1.15 2.58
C HIS A 45 17.79 0.14 2.94
N ARG A 46 17.14 1.05 3.70
CA ARG A 46 17.68 2.36 4.08
C ARG A 46 18.13 3.20 2.87
N ALA A 47 17.56 2.92 1.70
CA ALA A 47 17.86 3.63 0.47
C ALA A 47 17.21 5.02 0.48
N ARG A 48 17.98 6.05 0.14
CA ARG A 48 17.52 7.44 0.07
C ARG A 48 16.95 7.75 -1.32
N ALA A 49 16.06 8.74 -1.41
CA ALA A 49 15.41 9.10 -2.69
C ALA A 49 16.40 9.37 -3.83
N HIS A 50 17.51 10.08 -3.57
CA HIS A 50 18.54 10.37 -4.58
C HIS A 50 19.29 9.12 -5.08
N SER A 51 19.30 8.03 -4.29
CA SER A 51 19.95 6.76 -4.65
C SER A 51 19.03 5.81 -5.42
N ILE A 52 17.74 6.14 -5.55
CA ILE A 52 16.72 5.30 -6.16
C ILE A 52 16.40 5.84 -7.55
N GLN A 53 16.73 5.06 -8.58
CA GLN A 53 16.35 5.37 -9.96
C GLN A 53 15.18 4.49 -10.39
N ILE A 54 14.05 5.11 -10.75
CA ILE A 54 12.88 4.42 -11.30
C ILE A 54 13.08 4.29 -12.81
N MET A 55 13.16 3.05 -13.31
CA MET A 55 13.39 2.80 -14.74
C MET A 55 12.08 2.70 -15.53
N LYS A 56 11.10 1.98 -14.98
CA LYS A 56 9.82 1.74 -15.65
C LYS A 56 8.71 1.58 -14.64
N VAL A 57 7.59 2.19 -14.96
CA VAL A 57 6.31 2.07 -14.26
C VAL A 57 5.30 1.53 -15.24
N GLN A 58 4.73 0.36 -14.97
CA GLN A 58 3.73 -0.25 -15.86
C GLN A 58 2.59 -0.86 -15.07
N VAL A 59 1.37 -0.77 -15.60
CA VAL A 59 0.21 -1.47 -15.07
C VAL A 59 0.24 -2.94 -15.55
N ILE A 60 -0.04 -3.87 -14.65
CA ILE A 60 -0.07 -5.31 -14.82
C ILE A 60 -1.46 -5.83 -14.40
N ALA A 61 -1.98 -6.78 -15.17
CA ALA A 61 -3.20 -7.50 -14.84
C ALA A 61 -3.01 -8.46 -13.63
N ALA A 62 -4.09 -8.69 -12.87
CA ALA A 62 -4.10 -9.55 -11.69
C ALA A 62 -3.38 -10.91 -11.88
N ASN A 63 -3.59 -11.58 -13.01
CA ASN A 63 -3.04 -12.92 -13.29
C ASN A 63 -1.51 -12.92 -13.45
N LYS A 64 -0.91 -11.78 -13.82
CA LYS A 64 0.53 -11.65 -14.08
C LYS A 64 1.31 -11.16 -12.85
N CYS A 65 0.65 -10.98 -11.71
CA CYS A 65 1.32 -10.59 -10.47
C CYS A 65 2.10 -11.76 -9.89
N ARG A 66 3.36 -11.53 -9.48
CA ARG A 66 4.22 -12.59 -8.90
C ARG A 66 4.22 -12.61 -7.38
N ARG A 67 4.05 -11.46 -6.71
CA ARG A 67 4.18 -11.34 -5.25
C ARG A 67 2.95 -11.88 -4.50
N PRO A 68 3.12 -12.80 -3.53
CA PRO A 68 1.99 -13.39 -2.79
C PRO A 68 1.22 -12.36 -1.95
N ALA A 69 1.93 -11.40 -1.34
CA ALA A 69 1.33 -10.30 -0.57
C ALA A 69 0.37 -9.41 -1.38
N ILE A 70 0.43 -9.47 -2.71
CA ILE A 70 -0.47 -8.75 -3.61
C ILE A 70 -1.59 -9.68 -4.06
N LYS A 71 -1.24 -10.91 -4.46
CA LYS A 71 -2.19 -11.95 -4.86
C LYS A 71 -3.29 -12.19 -3.83
N GLN A 72 -2.97 -12.10 -2.54
CA GLN A 72 -3.96 -12.28 -1.47
C GLN A 72 -5.17 -11.34 -1.59
N PHE A 73 -5.04 -10.18 -2.23
CA PHE A 73 -6.12 -9.21 -2.38
C PHE A 73 -6.92 -9.38 -3.68
N HIS A 74 -6.64 -10.41 -4.49
CA HIS A 74 -7.26 -10.59 -5.81
C HIS A 74 -8.65 -11.26 -5.77
N ASP A 75 -9.08 -11.73 -4.60
CA ASP A 75 -10.40 -12.33 -4.42
C ASP A 75 -11.49 -11.25 -4.36
N SER A 76 -12.56 -11.44 -5.15
CA SER A 76 -13.71 -10.53 -5.22
C SER A 76 -14.64 -10.66 -4.01
N LYS A 77 -14.62 -11.80 -3.31
CA LYS A 77 -15.45 -12.07 -2.13
C LYS A 77 -14.70 -11.86 -0.81
N ILE A 78 -13.52 -11.27 -0.86
CA ILE A 78 -12.63 -11.12 0.29
C ILE A 78 -13.27 -10.25 1.37
N LYS A 79 -13.23 -10.73 2.62
CA LYS A 79 -13.73 -10.04 3.81
C LYS A 79 -12.73 -10.20 4.94
N PHE A 80 -12.44 -9.09 5.62
CA PHE A 80 -11.54 -9.09 6.77
C PHE A 80 -12.24 -8.45 7.97
N PRO A 81 -12.39 -9.17 9.11
CA PRO A 81 -12.72 -8.50 10.36
C PRO A 81 -11.54 -7.63 10.81
N LEU A 82 -11.82 -6.58 11.58
CA LEU A 82 -10.79 -5.79 12.24
C LEU A 82 -10.72 -6.23 13.71
N PRO A 83 -9.85 -7.21 14.07
CA PRO A 83 -9.91 -7.88 15.38
C PRO A 83 -9.52 -6.95 16.53
N HIS A 84 -8.65 -5.97 16.29
CA HIS A 84 -8.19 -5.04 17.31
C HIS A 84 -8.22 -3.61 16.77
N ARG A 85 -9.10 -2.78 17.35
CA ARG A 85 -9.25 -1.37 16.97
C ARG A 85 -8.57 -0.48 18.00
N VAL A 86 -7.39 0.03 17.66
CA VAL A 86 -6.66 0.98 18.52
C VAL A 86 -7.34 2.34 18.50
N LEU A 87 -7.74 2.84 19.68
CA LEU A 87 -8.20 4.22 19.83
C LEU A 87 -7.06 5.19 19.50
N ARG A 88 -7.23 5.97 18.43
CA ARG A 88 -6.22 6.96 17.99
C ARG A 88 -6.29 8.27 18.79
N ARG A 89 -7.45 8.61 19.34
CA ARG A 89 -7.67 9.84 20.12
C ARG A 89 -7.38 9.62 21.61
N GLN A 90 -6.14 9.30 21.92
CA GLN A 90 -5.70 8.98 23.29
C GLN A 90 -5.76 10.19 24.24
N HIS A 91 -5.70 11.41 23.71
CA HIS A 91 -5.67 12.65 24.50
C HIS A 91 -7.02 13.38 24.57
N LYS A 92 -8.11 12.74 24.13
CA LYS A 92 -9.46 13.33 24.16
C LYS A 92 -10.48 12.28 24.63
N PRO A 93 -10.75 12.15 25.94
CA PRO A 93 -10.12 12.87 27.05
C PRO A 93 -8.73 12.33 27.40
N ARG A 94 -7.85 13.17 27.95
CA ARG A 94 -6.50 12.76 28.36
C ARG A 94 -6.49 11.88 29.61
N PHE A 95 -7.44 12.11 30.52
CA PHE A 95 -7.65 11.32 31.71
C PHE A 95 -9.11 10.87 31.73
N THR A 96 -9.34 9.60 32.01
CA THR A 96 -10.67 9.01 32.13
C THR A 96 -10.61 7.83 33.09
N THR A 97 -11.73 7.55 33.74
CA THR A 97 -11.89 6.39 34.62
C THR A 97 -12.20 5.11 33.85
N LYS A 98 -12.69 5.21 32.61
CA LYS A 98 -13.09 4.07 31.78
C LYS A 98 -11.92 3.61 30.91
N ARG A 99 -11.65 2.29 30.92
CA ARG A 99 -10.64 1.69 30.03
C ARG A 99 -11.15 1.68 28.57
N PRO A 100 -10.29 1.94 27.58
CA PRO A 100 -10.69 1.90 26.18
C PRO A 100 -11.04 0.46 25.76
N ASN A 101 -12.19 0.28 25.11
CA ASN A 101 -12.55 -0.98 24.46
C ASN A 101 -11.94 -1.03 23.05
N THR A 102 -11.39 -2.17 22.67
CA THR A 102 -10.74 -2.41 21.37
C THR A 102 -11.43 -3.48 20.51
N PHE A 103 -12.49 -4.12 21.03
CA PHE A 103 -13.32 -5.12 20.36
C PHE A 103 -14.74 -4.58 20.10
N TYR A 104 -15.20 -4.69 18.86
CA TYR A 104 -16.48 -4.17 18.35
C TYR A 104 -17.11 -5.15 17.37
#